data_AF-A0A127VBJ8-F1
#
_entry.id   AF-A0A127VBJ8-F1
#
_cell.length_a   1.000
_cell.length_b   1.000
_cell.length_c   1.000
_cell.angle_alpha   90.00
_cell.angle_beta   90.00
_cell.angle_gamma   90.00
#
_symmetry.space_group_name_H-M   'P 1'
#
loop_
_entity.id
_entity.type
_entity.pdbx_description
1 polymer ?
#
loop_
_entity_poly.entity_id
_entity_poly.type
_entity_poly.pdbx_seq_one_letter_code
_entity_poly.pdbx_strand_id
1 'polypeptide(L)' 'MLKPGGVFYLSTMEEDEHNKSRYQIAGAGDQVYVNYHQEGYLSKVLRENNFEIISLKRFSSLDTIIDLVWIGRLN' A
#
# COMPACT_ATOMS: atom_id res chain seq x y z
N MET A 1 2.04 3.34 -18.74
CA MET A 1 1.83 1.90 -18.49
C MET A 1 3.16 1.19 -18.46
N LEU A 2 3.27 0.12 -17.67
CA LEU A 2 4.47 -0.73 -17.63
C LEU A 2 4.52 -1.63 -18.86
N LYS A 3 5.74 -1.88 -19.37
CA LYS A 3 5.98 -2.93 -20.36
C LYS A 3 6.03 -4.29 -19.67
N PRO A 4 5.78 -5.41 -20.36
CA PRO A 4 6.08 -6.74 -19.82
C PRO A 4 7.49 -6.81 -19.25
N GLY A 5 7.65 -7.41 -18.08
CA GLY A 5 8.88 -7.42 -17.28
C GLY A 5 9.14 -6.15 -16.46
N GLY A 6 8.32 -5.10 -16.59
CA GLY A 6 8.45 -3.86 -15.84
C GLY A 6 8.13 -4.01 -14.36
N VAL A 7 8.88 -3.31 -13.50
CA VAL A 7 8.71 -3.36 -12.04
C VAL A 7 7.79 -2.23 -11.57
N PHE A 8 6.85 -2.57 -10.68
CA PHE A 8 6.02 -1.65 -9.94
C PHE A 8 6.42 -1.66 -8.47
N TYR A 9 6.80 -0.48 -7.96
CA TYR A 9 7.04 -0.22 -6.54
C TYR A 9 5.88 0.59 -5.99
N LEU A 10 5.28 0.10 -4.90
CA LEU A 10 4.18 0.77 -4.20
C LEU A 10 4.53 0.84 -2.71
N SER A 11 4.62 2.06 -2.18
CA SER A 11 4.67 2.33 -0.74
C SER A 11 3.34 2.92 -0.31
N THR A 12 2.68 2.27 0.63
CA THR A 12 1.38 2.70 1.16
C THR A 12 1.28 2.39 2.65
N MET A 13 0.15 2.68 3.28
CA MET A 13 -0.10 2.41 4.69
C MET A 13 -1.09 1.26 4.84
N GLU A 14 -0.83 0.36 5.80
CA GLU A 14 -1.68 -0.80 6.05
C GLU A 14 -2.88 -0.44 6.94
N GLU A 15 -4.04 -1.00 6.60
CA GLU A 15 -5.23 -0.89 7.44
C GLU A 15 -5.21 -1.97 8.52
N ASP A 16 -5.41 -1.58 9.79
CA ASP A 16 -5.54 -2.49 10.93
C ASP A 16 -6.75 -2.14 11.81
N GLU A 17 -6.85 -2.70 13.01
CA GLU A 17 -7.96 -2.43 13.95
C GLU A 17 -7.98 -0.98 14.47
N HIS A 18 -6.83 -0.33 14.53
CA HIS A 18 -6.64 1.04 15.05
C HIS A 18 -6.59 2.08 13.93
N ASN A 19 -6.27 1.66 12.70
CA ASN A 19 -6.05 2.52 11.54
C ASN A 19 -7.01 2.16 10.41
N LYS A 20 -8.18 2.79 10.39
CA LYS A 20 -9.16 2.71 9.31
C LYS A 20 -9.11 3.92 8.39
N SER A 21 -9.48 3.72 7.12
CA SER A 21 -9.61 4.78 6.12
C SER A 21 -10.60 5.87 6.56
N ARG A 22 -10.14 7.12 6.55
CA ARG A 22 -10.86 8.25 7.14
C ARG A 22 -10.34 9.59 6.61
N TYR A 23 -11.14 10.64 6.78
CA TYR A 23 -10.65 12.01 6.66
C TYR A 23 -9.69 12.34 7.81
N GLN A 24 -8.57 12.97 7.48
CA GLN A 24 -7.56 13.45 8.41
C GLN A 24 -7.23 14.90 8.08
N ILE A 25 -6.86 15.67 9.09
CA ILE A 25 -6.39 17.04 8.90
C ILE A 25 -4.89 16.97 8.60
N ALA A 26 -4.50 17.41 7.42
CA ALA A 26 -3.11 17.55 7.03
C ALA A 26 -2.44 18.68 7.83
N GLY A 27 -1.10 18.70 7.88
CA GLY A 27 -0.36 19.72 8.63
C GLY A 27 -0.68 21.17 8.23
N ALA A 28 -1.17 21.40 7.01
CA ALA A 28 -1.59 22.72 6.52
C ALA A 28 -3.01 23.13 6.94
N GLY A 29 -3.77 22.25 7.62
CA GLY A 29 -5.16 22.49 8.01
C GLY A 29 -6.21 21.95 7.03
N ASP A 30 -5.79 21.52 5.83
CA ASP A 30 -6.67 20.92 4.83
C ASP A 30 -7.13 19.51 5.25
N GLN A 31 -8.35 19.13 4.86
CA GLN A 31 -8.83 17.77 5.04
C GLN A 31 -8.43 16.90 3.85
N VAL A 32 -7.81 15.76 4.15
CA VAL A 32 -7.43 14.73 3.19
C VAL A 32 -8.09 13.42 3.56
N TYR A 33 -8.61 12.68 2.58
CA TYR A 33 -9.05 11.31 2.82
C TYR A 33 -7.85 10.37 2.69
N VAL A 34 -7.51 9.69 3.77
CA VAL A 34 -6.45 8.67 3.78
C VAL A 34 -7.08 7.31 3.56
N ASN A 35 -6.70 6.65 2.47
CA ASN A 35 -7.11 5.29 2.16
C ASN A 35 -6.02 4.30 2.59
N TYR A 36 -6.21 3.61 3.70
CA TYR A 36 -5.35 2.53 4.15
C TYR A 36 -5.71 1.24 3.42
N HIS A 37 -4.72 0.40 3.17
CA HIS A 37 -4.89 -0.81 2.36
C HIS A 37 -4.56 -2.06 3.15
N GLN A 38 -5.41 -3.07 3.09
CA GLN A 38 -5.07 -4.39 3.61
C GLN A 38 -4.14 -5.10 2.60
N GLU A 39 -3.04 -5.65 3.09
CA GLU A 39 -2.08 -6.36 2.23
C GLU A 39 -2.71 -7.51 1.45
N GLY A 40 -3.55 -8.32 2.11
CA GLY A 40 -4.19 -9.46 1.46
C GLY A 40 -5.06 -9.05 0.26
N TYR A 41 -5.79 -7.94 0.38
CA TYR A 41 -6.56 -7.38 -0.73
C TYR A 41 -5.64 -6.87 -1.84
N LEU A 42 -4.62 -6.08 -1.49
CA LEU A 42 -3.69 -5.49 -2.45
C LEU A 42 -2.94 -6.56 -3.25
N SER A 43 -2.36 -7.55 -2.56
CA SER A 43 -1.66 -8.67 -3.16
C SER A 43 -2.57 -9.52 -4.04
N LYS A 44 -3.84 -9.71 -3.67
CA LYS A 44 -4.82 -10.42 -4.50
C LYS A 44 -5.06 -9.68 -5.82
N VAL A 45 -5.42 -8.40 -5.75
CA VAL A 45 -5.74 -7.60 -6.94
C VAL A 45 -4.53 -7.47 -7.87
N LEU A 46 -3.32 -7.28 -7.32
CA LEU A 46 -2.11 -7.17 -8.15
C LEU A 46 -1.79 -8.49 -8.88
N ARG A 47 -1.96 -9.64 -8.23
CA ARG A 47 -1.81 -10.95 -8.90
C ARG A 47 -2.86 -11.16 -9.99
N GLU A 48 -4.12 -10.80 -9.71
CA GLU A 48 -5.21 -10.84 -10.71
C GLU A 48 -4.93 -9.92 -11.91
N ASN A 49 -4.05 -8.93 -11.76
CA ASN A 49 -3.58 -8.03 -12.81
C ASN A 49 -2.19 -8.40 -13.36
N ASN A 50 -1.86 -9.70 -13.35
CA ASN A 50 -0.64 -10.27 -13.95
C ASN A 50 0.68 -9.81 -13.32
N PHE A 51 0.68 -9.35 -12.08
CA PHE A 51 1.93 -9.11 -11.37
C PHE A 51 2.40 -10.33 -10.60
N GLU A 52 3.69 -10.63 -10.74
CA GLU A 52 4.44 -11.47 -9.81
C GLU A 52 4.95 -10.62 -8.64
N ILE A 53 4.76 -11.09 -7.40
CA ILE A 53 5.30 -10.41 -6.21
C ILE A 53 6.78 -10.74 -6.07
N ILE A 54 7.63 -9.72 -6.15
CA ILE A 54 9.07 -9.82 -5.91
C ILE A 54 9.38 -9.58 -4.43
N SER A 55 8.73 -8.59 -3.81
CA SER A 55 8.94 -8.26 -2.41
C SER A 55 7.68 -7.69 -1.78
N LEU A 56 7.47 -8.04 -0.51
CA LEU A 56 6.41 -7.50 0.32
C LEU A 56 6.99 -7.30 1.72
N LYS A 57 6.96 -6.08 2.23
CA LYS A 57 7.50 -5.75 3.55
C LYS A 57 6.57 -4.82 4.31
N ARG A 58 6.50 -5.06 5.61
CA ARG A 58 5.86 -4.17 6.58
C ARG A 58 6.95 -3.48 7.38
N PHE A 59 6.83 -2.17 7.57
CA PHE A 59 7.68 -1.41 8.46
C PHE A 59 6.80 -0.79 9.55
N SER A 60 7.10 -1.07 10.80
CA SER A 60 6.43 -0.46 11.95
C SER A 60 7.38 0.54 12.60
N SER A 61 6.86 1.73 12.90
CA SER A 61 7.44 2.60 13.91
C SER A 61 6.70 2.38 15.24
N LEU A 62 7.32 2.74 16.36
CA LEU A 62 6.85 2.37 17.70
C LEU A 62 5.41 2.83 18.01
N ASP A 63 4.88 3.82 17.29
CA ASP A 63 3.55 4.34 17.55
C ASP A 63 2.84 4.74 16.25
N THR A 64 1.99 3.85 15.73
CA THR A 64 0.66 4.15 15.14
C THR A 64 0.38 3.90 13.68
N ILE A 65 1.32 3.67 12.76
CA ILE A 65 0.97 3.23 11.39
C ILE A 65 2.00 2.22 10.87
N ILE A 66 1.52 1.14 10.24
CA ILE A 66 2.36 0.18 9.53
C ILE A 66 2.49 0.64 8.08
N ASP A 67 3.70 0.89 7.62
CA ASP A 67 3.98 1.09 6.21
C ASP A 67 4.03 -0.27 5.50
N LEU A 68 3.32 -0.36 4.38
CA LEU A 68 3.30 -1.51 3.49
C LEU A 68 4.04 -1.18 2.19
N VAL A 69 5.15 -1.86 1.97
CA VAL A 69 5.94 -1.74 0.74
C VAL A 69 5.77 -3.01 -0.08
N TRP A 70 5.24 -2.85 -1.30
CA TRP A 70 5.03 -3.91 -2.27
C TRP A 70 5.88 -3.65 -3.51
N ILE A 71 6.58 -4.68 -3.98
CA ILE A 71 7.35 -4.65 -5.23
C ILE A 71 6.95 -5.87 -6.04
N GLY A 72 6.58 -5.65 -7.30
CA GLY A 72 6.28 -6.74 -8.21
C GLY A 72 6.56 -6.40 -9.65
N ARG A 73 6.59 -7.45 -10.47
CA ARG A 73 6.90 -7.37 -11.89
C ARG A 73 5.69 -7.76 -12.70
N LEU A 74 5.36 -6.95 -13.69
CA LEU A 74 4.32 -7.29 -14.65
C LEU A 74 4.83 -8.42 -15.55
N ASN A 75 4.07 -9.51 -15.64
CA ASN A 75 4.37 -10.62 -16.54
C ASN A 75 4.08 -10.27 -18.00
#